data_AF-A0A259RI79-F1
#
_entry.id   AF-A0A259RI79-F1
#
_cell.length_a   1.000
_cell.length_b   1.000
_cell.length_c   1.000
_cell.angle_alpha   90.00
_cell.angle_beta   90.00
_cell.angle_gamma   90.00
#
_symmetry.space_group_name_H-M   'P 1'
#
loop_
_entity.id
_entity.type
_entity.pdbx_description
1 polymer ?
#
loop_
_entity_poly.entity_id
_entity_poly.type
_entity_poly.pdbx_seq_one_letter_code
_entity_poly.pdbx_strand_id
1 'polypeptide(L)'
;MNASSATMPSGASYDYDIVKMFTIASIVWAIVGMAAGLYIAGELAWPALNLDIAEITFGRLRPVHTNTVIWGFGGNALIATSFYVVQRTCQTRLWGGKFLLNTMFWAWQAVVLIGAWALVAGHSQGREYAEYPLVDNILMMIGLVIYAVVYANTLRRRSQPHIYVANWFYM
;
A
#
# COMPACT_ATOMS: atom_id res chain seq x y z
N MET A 1 9.07 -41.21 0.53
CA MET A 1 8.78 -40.06 -0.35
C MET A 1 9.82 -39.00 -0.07
N ASN A 2 10.85 -38.88 -0.91
CA ASN A 2 11.93 -37.93 -0.70
C ASN A 2 11.41 -36.52 -1.02
N ALA A 3 11.25 -35.70 0.02
CA ALA A 3 11.08 -34.27 -0.14
C ALA A 3 12.42 -33.71 -0.64
N SER A 4 12.53 -33.55 -1.96
CA SER A 4 13.58 -32.77 -2.58
C SER A 4 13.49 -31.36 -2.00
N SER A 5 14.36 -31.02 -1.06
CA SER A 5 14.53 -29.65 -0.61
C SER A 5 15.01 -28.85 -1.82
N ALA A 6 14.08 -28.18 -2.49
CA ALA A 6 14.41 -27.25 -3.58
C ALA A 6 15.12 -26.05 -2.97
N THR A 7 16.43 -26.20 -2.74
CA THR A 7 17.33 -25.08 -2.48
C THR A 7 17.26 -24.18 -3.71
N MET A 8 16.98 -22.89 -3.51
CA MET A 8 16.97 -21.91 -4.59
C MET A 8 18.23 -22.08 -5.46
N PRO A 9 18.13 -22.12 -6.80
CA PRO A 9 19.28 -22.26 -7.68
C PRO A 9 20.34 -21.22 -7.27
N SER A 10 21.60 -21.63 -7.17
CA SER A 10 22.69 -20.72 -6.84
C SER A 10 22.71 -19.57 -7.87
N GLY A 11 22.21 -18.40 -7.47
CA GLY A 11 22.03 -17.22 -8.34
C GLY A 11 20.63 -16.60 -8.36
N ALA A 12 19.57 -17.29 -7.90
CA ALA A 12 18.23 -16.72 -7.81
C ALA A 12 18.10 -15.84 -6.55
N SER A 13 18.36 -14.53 -6.67
CA SER A 13 18.09 -13.57 -5.59
C SER A 13 16.59 -13.28 -5.45
N TYR A 14 16.14 -13.04 -4.22
CA TYR A 14 14.85 -12.43 -3.93
C TYR A 14 14.73 -11.03 -4.56
N ASP A 15 13.50 -10.61 -4.83
CA ASP A 15 13.18 -9.28 -5.34
C ASP A 15 13.11 -8.27 -4.20
N TYR A 16 14.25 -7.69 -3.83
CA TYR A 16 14.31 -6.64 -2.81
C TYR A 16 14.10 -5.22 -3.35
N ASP A 17 14.26 -4.99 -4.65
CA ASP A 17 14.06 -3.67 -5.23
C ASP A 17 12.64 -3.17 -4.97
N ILE A 18 11.64 -4.02 -5.25
CA ILE A 18 10.23 -3.67 -5.04
C ILE A 18 9.91 -3.46 -3.55
N VAL A 19 10.47 -4.29 -2.67
CA VAL A 19 10.32 -4.16 -1.21
C VAL A 19 10.88 -2.81 -0.75
N LYS A 20 12.07 -2.43 -1.23
CA LYS A 20 12.69 -1.13 -0.92
C LYS A 20 11.82 0.03 -1.42
N MET A 21 11.30 -0.05 -2.64
CA MET A 21 10.43 0.99 -3.22
C MET A 21 9.19 1.23 -2.34
N PHE A 22 8.46 0.16 -1.98
CA PHE A 22 7.30 0.27 -1.08
C PHE A 22 7.69 0.71 0.34
N THR A 23 8.84 0.28 0.86
CA THR A 23 9.32 0.70 2.18
C THR A 23 9.60 2.20 2.22
N ILE A 24 10.31 2.73 1.21
CA ILE A 24 10.61 4.16 1.10
C ILE A 24 9.31 4.95 0.94
N ALA A 25 8.41 4.50 0.04
CA ALA A 25 7.11 5.14 -0.15
C ALA A 25 6.29 5.17 1.16
N SER A 26 6.29 4.07 1.92
CA SER A 26 5.60 4.00 3.22
C SER A 26 6.12 5.07 4.18
N ILE A 27 7.44 5.24 4.29
CA ILE A 27 8.05 6.28 5.15
C ILE A 27 7.64 7.68 4.68
N VAL A 28 7.72 7.95 3.37
CA VAL A 28 7.33 9.24 2.79
C VAL A 28 5.86 9.55 3.11
N TRP A 29 4.97 8.59 2.88
CA TRP A 29 3.55 8.76 3.16
C TRP A 29 3.21 8.82 4.64
N ALA A 30 4.00 8.18 5.51
CA ALA A 30 3.87 8.34 6.96
C ALA A 30 4.14 9.79 7.35
N ILE A 31 5.22 10.38 6.84
CA ILE A 31 5.56 11.77 7.11
C ILE A 31 4.44 12.70 6.60
N VAL A 32 4.01 12.53 5.35
CA VAL A 32 2.94 13.36 4.76
C VAL A 32 1.62 13.20 5.52
N GLY A 33 1.19 11.97 5.77
CA GLY A 33 -0.06 11.66 6.46
C GLY A 33 -0.07 12.17 7.90
N MET A 34 0.99 11.90 8.66
CA MET A 34 1.09 12.38 10.05
C MET A 34 1.24 13.90 10.14
N ALA A 35 1.93 14.54 9.18
CA ALA A 35 2.00 16.01 9.12
C ALA A 35 0.63 16.63 8.85
N ALA A 36 -0.17 16.08 7.92
CA ALA A 36 -1.56 16.51 7.73
C ALA A 36 -2.39 16.30 9.00
N GLY A 37 -2.17 15.19 9.73
CA GLY A 37 -2.79 14.91 11.01
C GLY A 37 -2.46 15.94 12.09
N LEU A 38 -1.18 16.33 12.19
CA LEU A 38 -0.73 17.39 13.08
C LEU A 38 -1.36 18.74 12.72
N TYR A 39 -1.46 19.06 11.42
CA TYR A 39 -2.06 20.29 10.95
C TYR A 39 -3.54 20.39 11.34
N ILE A 40 -4.35 19.37 11.01
CA ILE A 40 -5.78 19.37 11.34
C ILE A 40 -6.04 19.30 12.84
N ALA A 41 -5.14 18.69 13.62
CA ALA A 41 -5.19 18.78 15.08
C ALA A 41 -4.96 20.22 15.56
N GLY A 42 -4.06 20.95 14.90
CA GLY A 42 -3.86 22.38 15.09
C GLY A 42 -5.13 23.19 14.79
N GLU A 43 -5.86 22.89 13.70
CA GLU A 43 -7.11 23.58 13.37
C GLU A 43 -8.19 23.42 14.44
N LEU A 44 -8.25 22.27 15.12
CA LEU A 44 -9.17 22.07 16.25
C LEU A 44 -8.78 22.91 17.47
N ALA A 45 -7.49 23.19 17.68
CA ALA A 45 -7.00 24.05 18.77
C ALA A 45 -7.09 25.55 18.41
N TRP A 46 -6.79 25.88 17.15
CA TRP A 46 -6.76 27.23 16.60
C TRP A 46 -7.49 27.26 15.25
N PRO A 47 -8.83 27.50 15.24
CA PRO A 47 -9.63 27.48 14.02
C PRO A 47 -9.17 28.48 12.93
N ALA A 48 -8.44 29.53 13.31
CA ALA A 48 -7.83 30.48 12.37
C ALA A 48 -6.88 29.83 11.36
N LEU A 49 -6.35 28.63 11.65
CA LEU A 49 -5.49 27.87 10.72
C LEU A 49 -6.23 27.36 9.47
N ASN A 50 -7.56 27.43 9.40
CA ASN A 50 -8.28 27.16 8.15
C ASN A 50 -8.03 28.25 7.08
N LEU A 51 -7.57 29.45 7.50
CA LEU A 51 -7.26 30.61 6.64
C LEU A 51 -8.38 31.04 5.67
N ASP A 52 -9.62 30.61 5.92
CA ASP A 52 -10.77 30.77 5.01
C ASP A 52 -10.52 30.22 3.58
N ILE A 53 -9.63 29.23 3.44
CA ILE A 53 -9.32 28.55 2.17
C ILE A 53 -9.95 27.16 2.18
N ALA A 54 -10.85 26.89 1.23
CA ALA A 54 -11.67 25.68 1.21
C ALA A 54 -10.85 24.38 1.24
N GLU A 55 -9.76 24.33 0.48
CA GLU A 55 -8.88 23.18 0.26
C GLU A 55 -8.17 22.69 1.53
N ILE A 56 -7.86 23.61 2.44
CA ILE A 56 -7.12 23.31 3.66
C ILE A 56 -8.00 23.27 4.89
N THR A 57 -9.32 23.35 4.74
CA THR A 57 -10.23 23.27 5.89
C THR A 57 -10.21 21.89 6.56
N PHE A 58 -10.47 21.86 7.86
CA PHE A 58 -10.57 20.61 8.64
C PHE A 58 -11.47 19.55 7.99
N GLY A 59 -12.61 19.97 7.46
CA GLY A 59 -13.57 19.07 6.82
C GLY A 59 -13.03 18.35 5.59
N ARG A 60 -12.14 18.99 4.81
CA ARG A 60 -11.50 18.38 3.64
C ARG A 60 -10.18 17.70 3.96
N LEU A 61 -9.38 18.26 4.88
CA LEU A 61 -8.09 17.69 5.24
C LEU A 61 -8.20 16.47 6.16
N ARG A 62 -9.26 16.33 6.96
CA ARG A 62 -9.49 15.12 7.77
C ARG A 62 -9.49 13.84 6.91
N PRO A 63 -10.31 13.71 5.85
CA PRO A 63 -10.28 12.52 5.01
C PRO A 63 -8.97 12.38 4.22
N VAL A 64 -8.28 13.49 3.91
CA VAL A 64 -6.92 13.42 3.31
C VAL A 64 -5.95 12.78 4.29
N HIS A 65 -5.92 13.21 5.55
CA HIS A 65 -5.09 12.62 6.60
C HIS A 65 -5.38 11.13 6.77
N THR A 66 -6.66 10.75 6.97
CA THR A 66 -7.02 9.34 7.24
C THR A 66 -6.64 8.44 6.07
N ASN A 67 -6.98 8.81 4.84
CA ASN A 67 -6.65 8.01 3.66
C ASN A 67 -5.16 7.97 3.37
N THR A 68 -4.44 9.07 3.59
CA THR A 68 -2.98 9.10 3.42
C THR A 68 -2.28 8.20 4.43
N VAL A 69 -2.74 8.17 5.69
CA VAL A 69 -2.18 7.28 6.72
C VAL A 69 -2.54 5.82 6.44
N ILE A 70 -3.78 5.53 6.01
CA ILE A 70 -4.22 4.15 5.77
C ILE A 70 -3.66 3.60 4.47
N TRP A 71 -3.91 4.24 3.32
CA TRP A 71 -3.53 3.72 2.01
C TRP A 71 -2.11 4.11 1.61
N GLY A 72 -1.71 5.35 1.94
CA GLY A 72 -0.36 5.84 1.73
C GLY A 72 0.64 5.16 2.66
N PHE A 73 0.54 5.33 3.97
CA PHE A 73 1.48 4.71 4.89
C PHE A 73 1.22 3.21 5.08
N GLY A 74 0.04 2.85 5.59
CA GLY A 74 -0.32 1.47 5.96
C GLY A 74 -0.33 0.52 4.77
N GLY A 75 -0.91 0.93 3.64
CA GLY A 75 -0.96 0.14 2.42
C GLY A 75 0.43 -0.16 1.87
N ASN A 76 1.29 0.87 1.75
CA ASN A 76 2.67 0.64 1.31
C ASN A 76 3.46 -0.23 2.31
N ALA A 77 3.26 -0.03 3.62
CA ALA A 77 3.90 -0.85 4.65
C ALA A 77 3.50 -2.34 4.51
N LEU A 78 2.19 -2.61 4.40
CA LEU A 78 1.66 -3.96 4.29
C LEU A 78 2.15 -4.66 3.01
N ILE A 79 2.19 -3.97 1.88
CA ILE A 79 2.70 -4.55 0.63
C ILE A 79 4.21 -4.83 0.74
N ALA A 80 4.99 -3.91 1.32
CA ALA A 80 6.42 -4.13 1.52
C ALA A 80 6.69 -5.34 2.43
N THR A 81 6.02 -5.41 3.57
CA THR A 81 6.21 -6.49 4.55
C THR A 81 5.70 -7.81 4.00
N SER A 82 4.55 -7.84 3.33
CA SER A 82 4.00 -9.07 2.75
C SER A 82 4.91 -9.62 1.66
N PHE A 83 5.44 -8.77 0.77
CA PHE A 83 6.38 -9.17 -0.28
C PHE A 83 7.71 -9.67 0.26
N TYR A 84 8.22 -9.07 1.34
CA TYR A 84 9.41 -9.57 2.02
C TYR A 84 9.14 -10.93 2.68
N VAL A 85 8.05 -11.02 3.45
CA VAL A 85 7.70 -12.20 4.24
C VAL A 85 7.34 -13.39 3.36
N VAL A 86 6.52 -13.21 2.32
CA VAL A 86 6.07 -14.32 1.46
C VAL A 86 7.24 -14.97 0.72
N GLN A 87 8.18 -14.16 0.23
CA GLN A 87 9.38 -14.65 -0.44
C GLN A 87 10.23 -15.51 0.49
N ARG A 88 10.48 -15.03 1.71
CA ARG A 88 11.29 -15.72 2.72
C ARG A 88 10.60 -16.95 3.30
N THR A 89 9.30 -16.88 3.57
CA THR A 89 8.57 -18.00 4.17
C THR A 89 8.30 -19.12 3.17
N CYS A 90 8.13 -18.78 1.88
CA CYS A 90 7.95 -19.77 0.81
C CYS A 90 9.27 -20.19 0.15
N GLN A 91 10.38 -19.51 0.47
CA GLN A 91 11.70 -19.66 -0.15
C GLN A 91 11.63 -19.66 -1.68
N THR A 92 10.91 -18.67 -2.22
CA THR A 92 10.69 -18.52 -3.66
C THR A 92 10.66 -17.04 -4.00
N ARG A 93 11.06 -16.70 -5.23
CA ARG A 93 11.01 -15.32 -5.72
C ARG A 93 9.57 -14.89 -6.00
N LEU A 94 9.27 -13.59 -5.90
CA LEU A 94 7.96 -13.05 -6.26
C LEU A 94 7.55 -13.45 -7.68
N TRP A 95 6.27 -13.77 -7.80
CA TRP A 95 5.63 -14.00 -9.09
C TRP A 95 5.39 -12.67 -9.83
N GLY A 96 5.33 -12.72 -11.17
CA GLY A 96 4.93 -11.58 -12.01
C GLY A 96 6.09 -10.81 -12.65
N GLY A 97 7.32 -11.00 -12.16
CA GLY A 97 8.51 -10.35 -12.71
C GLY A 97 8.54 -8.83 -12.50
N LYS A 98 9.65 -8.20 -12.89
CA LYS A 98 9.92 -6.79 -12.57
C LYS A 98 8.91 -5.82 -13.18
N PHE A 99 8.42 -6.11 -14.40
CA PHE A 99 7.44 -5.26 -15.07
C PHE A 99 6.11 -5.17 -14.30
N LEU A 100 5.50 -6.32 -13.96
CA LEU A 100 4.21 -6.33 -13.27
C LEU A 100 4.32 -5.70 -11.87
N LEU A 101 5.38 -6.02 -11.14
CA LEU A 101 5.64 -5.49 -9.80
C LEU A 101 5.81 -3.96 -9.82
N ASN A 102 6.57 -3.44 -10.78
CA ASN A 102 6.76 -1.99 -10.93
C ASN A 102 5.46 -1.29 -11.35
N THR A 103 4.68 -1.87 -12.26
CA THR A 103 3.36 -1.34 -12.64
C THR A 103 2.43 -1.29 -11.43
N MET A 104 2.42 -2.33 -10.60
CA MET A 104 1.64 -2.35 -9.36
C MET A 104 2.08 -1.23 -8.40
N PHE A 105 3.39 -1.03 -8.22
CA PHE A 105 3.91 0.05 -7.38
C PHE A 105 3.43 1.42 -7.84
N TRP A 106 3.63 1.75 -9.12
CA TRP A 106 3.24 3.05 -9.65
C TRP A 106 1.72 3.25 -9.69
N ALA A 107 0.95 2.18 -9.96
CA ALA A 107 -0.50 2.22 -9.85
C ALA A 107 -0.94 2.54 -8.42
N TRP A 108 -0.32 1.91 -7.41
CA TRP A 108 -0.60 2.20 -6.01
C TRP A 108 -0.26 3.65 -5.63
N GLN A 109 0.90 4.15 -6.07
CA GLN A 109 1.27 5.55 -5.82
C GLN A 109 0.29 6.53 -6.50
N ALA A 110 -0.14 6.21 -7.72
CA ALA A 110 -1.12 7.02 -8.46
C ALA A 110 -2.47 7.06 -7.73
N VAL A 111 -2.97 5.93 -7.20
CA VAL A 111 -4.20 5.89 -6.39
C VAL A 111 -4.10 6.82 -5.19
N VAL A 112 -3.00 6.78 -4.45
CA VAL A 112 -2.84 7.62 -3.26
C VAL A 112 -2.75 9.10 -3.64
N LEU A 113 -1.99 9.44 -4.69
CA LEU A 113 -1.84 10.82 -5.16
C LEU A 113 -3.14 11.41 -5.71
N ILE A 114 -3.81 10.69 -6.61
CA ILE A 114 -5.06 11.14 -7.24
C ILE A 114 -6.17 11.21 -6.19
N GLY A 115 -6.26 10.20 -5.31
CA GLY A 115 -7.23 10.18 -4.23
C GLY A 115 -7.05 11.33 -3.24
N ALA A 116 -5.81 11.61 -2.80
CA ALA A 116 -5.53 12.75 -1.95
C ALA A 116 -5.91 14.09 -2.63
N TRP A 117 -5.56 14.25 -3.90
CA TRP A 117 -5.94 15.43 -4.68
C TRP A 117 -7.46 15.59 -4.81
N ALA A 118 -8.17 14.50 -5.10
CA ALA A 118 -9.63 14.51 -5.23
C ALA A 118 -10.31 14.95 -3.93
N LEU A 119 -9.82 14.49 -2.78
CA LEU A 119 -10.35 14.89 -1.47
C LEU A 119 -10.09 16.37 -1.16
N VAL A 120 -8.91 16.89 -1.47
CA VAL A 120 -8.59 18.34 -1.33
C VAL A 120 -9.51 19.18 -2.22
N ALA A 121 -9.76 18.72 -3.45
CA ALA A 121 -10.71 19.34 -4.39
C ALA A 121 -12.19 19.22 -3.95
N GLY A 122 -12.48 18.49 -2.87
CA GLY A 122 -13.82 18.33 -2.30
C GLY A 122 -14.64 17.19 -2.92
N HIS A 123 -14.03 16.31 -3.72
CA HIS A 123 -14.69 15.13 -4.26
C HIS A 123 -14.61 13.98 -3.25
N SER A 124 -15.66 13.81 -2.45
CA SER A 124 -15.76 12.73 -1.47
C SER A 124 -17.10 12.02 -1.51
N GLN A 125 -17.11 10.72 -1.24
CA GLN A 125 -18.34 9.95 -1.02
C GLN A 125 -18.95 10.14 0.37
N GLY A 126 -18.23 10.76 1.32
CA GLY A 126 -18.69 10.98 2.69
C GLY A 126 -18.79 9.72 3.57
N ARG A 127 -18.27 8.57 3.10
CA ARG A 127 -18.21 7.32 3.86
C ARG A 127 -16.81 7.16 4.44
N GLU A 128 -16.71 7.01 5.76
CA GLU A 128 -15.41 6.90 6.43
C GLU A 128 -14.60 5.72 5.88
N TYR A 129 -13.33 5.99 5.57
CA TYR A 129 -12.36 5.05 4.95
C TYR A 129 -12.70 4.59 3.52
N ALA A 130 -13.77 5.14 2.92
CA ALA A 130 -14.19 4.93 1.55
C ALA A 130 -14.48 6.28 0.86
N GLU A 131 -13.76 7.33 1.25
CA GLU A 131 -14.03 8.70 0.81
C GLU A 131 -13.65 8.94 -0.64
N TYR A 132 -12.71 8.16 -1.19
CA TYR A 132 -12.26 8.29 -2.58
C TYR A 132 -13.42 8.17 -3.58
N PRO A 133 -13.41 8.97 -4.67
CA PRO A 133 -14.37 8.83 -5.76
C PRO A 133 -14.38 7.43 -6.38
N LEU A 134 -15.45 7.12 -7.12
CA LEU A 134 -15.60 5.82 -7.76
C LEU A 134 -14.42 5.46 -8.68
N VAL A 135 -13.91 6.43 -9.44
CA VAL A 135 -12.80 6.22 -10.38
C VAL A 135 -11.54 5.77 -9.65
N ASP A 136 -11.17 6.46 -8.57
CA ASP A 136 -10.05 6.09 -7.70
C ASP A 136 -10.23 4.71 -7.06
N ASN A 137 -11.44 4.38 -6.60
CA ASN A 137 -11.74 3.07 -6.04
C ASN A 137 -11.60 1.94 -7.08
N ILE A 138 -12.00 2.17 -8.33
CA ILE A 138 -11.80 1.19 -9.41
C ILE A 138 -10.30 0.96 -9.66
N LEU A 139 -9.51 2.05 -9.70
CA LEU A 139 -8.06 1.94 -9.88
C LEU A 139 -7.40 1.21 -8.70
N MET A 140 -7.81 1.52 -7.48
CA MET A 140 -7.36 0.82 -6.26
C MET A 140 -7.72 -0.66 -6.31
N MET A 141 -8.94 -1.01 -6.71
CA MET A 141 -9.38 -2.39 -6.87
C MET A 141 -8.52 -3.15 -7.89
N ILE A 142 -8.20 -2.54 -9.03
CA ILE A 142 -7.30 -3.15 -10.02
C ILE A 142 -5.92 -3.43 -9.39
N GLY A 143 -5.37 -2.47 -8.64
CA GLY A 143 -4.11 -2.63 -7.92
C GLY A 143 -4.15 -3.79 -6.91
N LEU A 144 -5.24 -3.89 -6.13
CA LEU A 144 -5.46 -4.99 -5.17
C LEU A 144 -5.60 -6.35 -5.86
N VAL A 145 -6.26 -6.41 -7.02
CA VAL A 145 -6.37 -7.66 -7.80
C VAL A 145 -4.98 -8.09 -8.29
N ILE A 146 -4.16 -7.16 -8.80
CA ILE A 146 -2.79 -7.46 -9.22
C ILE A 146 -1.97 -7.97 -8.02
N TYR A 147 -2.07 -7.29 -6.88
CA TYR A 147 -1.42 -7.71 -5.63
C TYR A 147 -1.84 -9.13 -5.22
N ALA A 148 -3.15 -9.41 -5.18
CA ALA A 148 -3.68 -10.72 -4.81
C ALA A 148 -3.19 -11.82 -5.76
N VAL A 149 -3.16 -11.56 -7.07
CA VAL A 149 -2.64 -12.51 -8.07
C VAL A 149 -1.14 -12.76 -7.87
N VAL A 150 -0.34 -11.72 -7.63
CA VAL A 150 1.10 -11.86 -7.33
C VAL A 150 1.32 -12.67 -6.07
N TYR A 151 0.59 -12.35 -4.99
CA TYR A 151 0.73 -12.99 -3.69
C TYR A 151 0.33 -14.47 -3.74
N ALA A 152 -0.86 -14.77 -4.31
CA ALA A 152 -1.37 -16.12 -4.44
C ALA A 152 -0.47 -17.01 -5.32
N ASN A 153 0.02 -16.49 -6.45
CA ASN A 153 0.92 -17.27 -7.30
C ASN A 153 2.31 -17.46 -6.69
N THR A 154 2.79 -16.53 -5.87
CA THR A 154 4.03 -16.71 -5.10
C THR A 154 3.84 -17.84 -4.07
N LEU A 155 2.72 -17.87 -3.35
CA LEU A 155 2.36 -18.95 -2.42
C LEU A 155 2.19 -20.32 -3.10
N ARG A 156 1.65 -20.35 -4.31
CA ARG A 156 1.52 -21.59 -5.10
C ARG A 156 2.88 -22.17 -5.51
N ARG A 157 3.91 -21.33 -5.69
CA ARG A 157 5.28 -21.70 -6.06
C ARG A 157 6.20 -21.93 -4.86
N ARG A 158 5.63 -22.08 -3.66
CA ARG A 158 6.41 -22.32 -2.44
C ARG A 158 7.19 -23.65 -2.52
N SER A 159 8.37 -23.66 -1.93
CA SER A 159 9.19 -24.88 -1.79
C SER A 159 8.73 -25.76 -0.62
N GLN A 160 8.16 -25.15 0.43
CA GLN A 160 7.75 -25.85 1.65
C GLN A 160 6.30 -26.34 1.56
N PRO A 161 5.97 -27.54 2.07
CA PRO A 161 4.61 -28.08 1.97
C PRO A 161 3.60 -27.23 2.76
N HIS A 162 4.00 -26.77 3.94
CA HIS A 162 3.18 -25.95 4.83
C HIS A 162 3.30 -24.46 4.51
N ILE A 163 2.22 -23.73 4.78
CA ILE A 163 2.17 -22.28 4.66
C ILE A 163 2.40 -21.68 6.05
N TYR A 164 3.38 -20.82 6.17
CA TYR A 164 3.67 -20.10 7.42
C TYR A 164 2.46 -19.25 7.85
N VAL A 165 2.17 -19.22 9.15
CA VAL A 165 0.93 -18.64 9.70
C VAL A 165 0.73 -17.17 9.32
N ALA A 166 1.80 -16.36 9.23
CA ALA A 166 1.65 -14.96 8.79
C ALA A 166 1.03 -14.85 7.39
N ASN A 167 1.27 -15.81 6.50
CA ASN A 167 0.69 -15.78 5.16
C ASN A 167 -0.82 -16.04 5.15
N TRP A 168 -1.39 -16.60 6.23
CA TRP A 168 -2.85 -16.72 6.39
C TRP A 168 -3.51 -15.37 6.66
N PHE A 169 -2.82 -14.48 7.38
CA PHE A 169 -3.31 -13.14 7.70
C PHE A 169 -3.12 -12.14 6.56
N TYR A 170 -2.19 -12.41 5.64
CA TYR A 170 -1.97 -11.59 4.45
C TYR A 170 -2.89 -11.95 3.27
N MET A 171 -3.50 -13.14 3.28
CA MET A 171 -4.51 -13.58 2.30
C MET A 171 -5.90 -13.09 2.72
#